data_AF-A0A352JJ71-F1
#
_entry.id   AF-A0A352JJ71-F1
#
_cell.length_a   1.000
_cell.length_b   1.000
_cell.length_c   1.000
_cell.angle_alpha   90.00
_cell.angle_beta   90.00
_cell.angle_gamma   90.00
#
_symmetry.space_group_name_H-M   'P 1'
#
loop_
_entity.id
_entity.type
_entity.pdbx_description
1 polymer ?
#
loop_
_entity_poly.entity_id
_entity_poly.type
_entity_poly.pdbx_seq_one_letter_code
_entity_poly.pdbx_strand_id
1 'polypeptide(L)' 'MSYQSQAYVIASRQEDLERHLLEAAVVDREQLAVAKRWQERQEGPLLMILLQLSFIDLQQFSGLLDWSGHGRMDTSY' A
#
# COMPACT_ATOMS: atom_id res chain seq x y z
N MET A 1 -5.69 25.37 -11.07
CA MET A 1 -4.59 24.83 -10.26
C MET A 1 -5.15 23.72 -9.40
N SER A 2 -4.89 22.45 -9.76
CA SER A 2 -5.59 21.28 -9.18
C SER A 2 -4.62 20.22 -8.61
N TYR A 3 -3.39 20.62 -8.33
CA TYR A 3 -2.35 19.71 -7.80
C TYR A 3 -2.64 19.30 -6.34
N GLN A 4 -3.34 20.14 -5.58
CA GLN A 4 -3.61 19.91 -4.16
C GLN A 4 -4.62 18.77 -3.93
N SER A 5 -5.61 18.64 -4.82
CA SER A 5 -6.61 17.57 -4.77
C SER A 5 -6.02 16.20 -5.13
N GLN A 6 -5.02 16.17 -6.02
CA GLN A 6 -4.42 14.92 -6.48
C GLN A 6 -3.45 14.32 -5.45
N ALA A 7 -2.66 15.16 -4.79
CA ALA A 7 -1.77 14.73 -3.71
C ALA A 7 -2.54 14.11 -2.53
N TYR A 8 -3.70 14.69 -2.18
CA TYR A 8 -4.56 14.16 -1.12
C TYR A 8 -5.10 12.77 -1.43
N VAL A 9 -5.55 12.51 -2.66
CA VAL A 9 -6.08 11.21 -3.08
C VAL A 9 -4.99 10.12 -3.12
N ILE A 10 -3.76 10.50 -3.47
CA ILE A 10 -2.62 9.57 -3.47
C ILE A 10 -2.22 9.24 -2.02
N ALA A 11 -2.15 10.25 -1.14
CA ALA A 11 -1.85 10.06 0.26
C ALA A 11 -2.90 9.18 0.97
N SER A 12 -4.19 9.44 0.73
CA SER A 12 -5.28 8.65 1.33
C SER A 12 -5.23 7.19 0.91
N ARG A 13 -4.95 6.91 -0.38
CA ARG A 13 -4.81 5.53 -0.88
C ARG A 13 -3.63 4.81 -0.25
N GLN A 14 -2.53 5.51 -0.02
CA GLN A 14 -1.38 4.91 0.65
C GLN A 14 -1.69 4.63 2.13
N GLU A 15 -2.37 5.52 2.84
CA GLU A 15 -2.78 5.29 4.24
C GLU A 15 -3.73 4.10 4.39
N ASP A 16 -4.68 3.94 3.47
CA ASP A 16 -5.61 2.80 3.48
C ASP A 16 -4.87 1.47 3.23
N LEU A 17 -3.89 1.46 2.33
CA LEU A 17 -3.02 0.31 2.11
C LEU A 17 -2.20 -0.05 3.35
N GLU A 18 -1.54 0.95 3.96
CA GLU A 18 -0.76 0.76 5.18
C GLU A 18 -1.60 0.19 6.32
N ARG A 19 -2.84 0.68 6.48
CA ARG A 19 -3.79 0.17 7.47
C ARG A 19 -4.17 -1.28 7.18
N HIS A 20 -4.56 -1.58 5.95
CA HIS A 20 -4.96 -2.94 5.57
C HIS A 20 -3.83 -3.96 5.79
N LEU A 21 -2.60 -3.60 5.42
CA LEU A 21 -1.42 -4.44 5.63
C LEU A 21 -1.21 -4.83 7.10
N LEU A 22 -1.46 -3.89 8.03
CA LEU A 22 -1.34 -4.14 9.47
C LEU A 22 -2.55 -4.89 10.04
N GLU A 23 -3.77 -4.53 9.62
CA GLU A 23 -5.01 -5.16 10.10
C GLU A 23 -5.13 -6.62 9.65
N ALA A 24 -4.71 -6.92 8.43
CA ALA A 24 -4.68 -8.27 7.88
C ALA A 24 -3.43 -9.08 8.33
N ALA A 25 -2.57 -8.49 9.17
CA ALA A 25 -1.30 -9.07 9.63
C ALA A 25 -0.41 -9.58 8.47
N VAL A 26 -0.49 -8.91 7.31
CA VAL A 26 0.34 -9.23 6.13
C VAL A 26 1.79 -8.83 6.40
N VAL A 27 1.98 -7.71 7.11
CA VAL A 27 3.27 -7.27 7.64
C VAL A 27 3.08 -6.70 9.03
N ASP A 28 4.16 -6.65 9.80
CA ASP A 28 4.18 -5.95 11.09
C ASP A 28 4.59 -4.47 10.95
N ARG A 29 4.54 -3.75 12.09
CA ARG A 29 4.89 -2.32 12.14
C ARG A 29 6.35 -2.04 11.82
N GLU A 30 7.26 -2.95 12.14
CA GLU A 30 8.70 -2.78 11.89
C GLU A 30 9.02 -2.98 10.41
N GLN A 31 8.49 -4.04 9.81
CA GLN A 31 8.56 -4.33 8.38
C GLN A 31 7.98 -3.16 7.56
N LEU A 32 6.81 -2.65 7.95
CA LEU A 32 6.21 -1.49 7.30
C LEU A 32 7.10 -0.25 7.42
N ALA A 33 7.65 0.03 8.61
CA ALA A 33 8.55 1.16 8.81
C ALA A 33 9.83 1.06 7.97
N VAL A 34 10.41 -0.15 7.84
CA VAL A 34 11.55 -0.39 6.95
C VAL A 34 11.17 -0.12 5.51
N ALA A 35 10.07 -0.70 5.02
CA ALA A 35 9.62 -0.52 3.63
C ALA A 35 9.39 0.96 3.28
N LYS A 36 8.79 1.74 4.19
CA LYS A 36 8.60 3.19 4.01
C LYS A 36 9.92 3.96 3.92
N ARG A 37 10.90 3.63 4.75
CA ARG A 37 12.25 4.23 4.64
C ARG A 37 12.92 3.92 3.30
N TRP A 38 12.69 2.74 2.73
CA TRP A 38 13.15 2.39 1.39
C TRP A 38 12.37 3.15 0.31
N GLN A 39 11.06 3.34 0.51
CA GLN A 39 10.18 4.10 -0.39
C GLN A 39 10.63 5.55 -0.56
N GLU A 40 10.97 6.21 0.54
CA GLU A 40 11.51 7.58 0.53
C GLU A 40 12.85 7.70 -0.21
N ARG A 41 13.62 6.61 -0.30
CA ARG A 41 14.95 6.59 -0.93
C ARG A 41 14.93 6.24 -2.41
N GLN A 42 14.01 5.39 -2.85
CA GLN A 42 13.98 4.84 -4.21
C GLN A 42 12.77 5.28 -5.04
N GLU A 43 11.83 6.02 -4.45
CA GLU A 43 10.59 6.50 -5.11
C GLU A 43 9.75 5.37 -5.74
N GLY A 44 9.80 4.16 -5.17
CA GLY A 44 9.05 3.00 -5.65
C GLY A 44 7.64 2.87 -5.04
N PRO A 45 6.72 2.10 -5.64
CA PRO A 45 5.46 1.75 -4.98
C PRO A 45 5.70 0.87 -3.75
N LEU A 46 5.04 1.17 -2.63
CA LEU A 46 5.21 0.43 -1.37
C LEU A 46 5.06 -1.09 -1.55
N LEU A 47 4.06 -1.54 -2.31
CA LEU A 47 3.83 -2.97 -2.60
C LEU A 47 5.04 -3.64 -3.27
N MET A 48 5.69 -2.96 -4.22
CA MET A 48 6.86 -3.51 -4.92
C MET A 48 8.04 -3.64 -3.96
N ILE A 49 8.21 -2.66 -3.06
CA ILE A 49 9.28 -2.66 -2.06
C ILE A 49 9.07 -3.78 -1.04
N LEU A 50 7.84 -4.01 -0.59
CA LEU A 50 7.51 -5.12 0.31
C LEU A 50 7.88 -6.48 -0.31
N LEU A 51 7.62 -6.66 -1.61
CA LEU A 51 8.00 -7.86 -2.35
C LEU A 51 9.53 -7.98 -2.48
N GLN A 52 10.22 -6.89 -2.85
CA GLN A 52 11.67 -6.87 -2.98
C GLN A 52 12.41 -7.18 -1.66
N LEU A 53 11.88 -6.69 -0.54
CA LEU A 53 12.39 -6.99 0.80
C LEU A 53 11.98 -8.38 1.31
N SER A 54 11.21 -9.14 0.53
CA SER A 54 10.66 -10.45 0.92
C SER A 54 9.82 -10.41 2.20
N PHE A 55 9.21 -9.26 2.51
CA PHE A 55 8.23 -9.14 3.60
C PHE A 55 6.88 -9.72 3.21
N ILE A 56 6.60 -9.75 1.91
CA ILE A 56 5.47 -10.46 1.32
C ILE A 56 5.95 -11.35 0.18
N ASP A 57 5.20 -12.40 -0.11
CA ASP A 57 5.43 -13.25 -1.28
C ASP A 57 4.60 -12.81 -2.51
N LEU A 58 4.77 -13.53 -3.63
CA LEU A 58 4.04 -13.25 -4.87
C LEU A 58 2.52 -13.46 -4.75
N GLN A 59 2.07 -14.41 -3.93
CA GLN A 59 0.64 -14.69 -3.75
C GLN A 59 -0.02 -13.56 -2.95
N GLN A 60 0.61 -13.14 -1.85
CA GLN A 60 0.18 -12.00 -1.06
C GLN A 60 0.22 -10.72 -1.89
N PHE A 61 1.27 -10.51 -2.69
CA PHE A 61 1.38 -9.40 -3.61
C PHE A 61 0.22 -9.37 -4.63
N SER A 62 -0.12 -10.50 -5.25
CA SER A 62 -1.27 -10.55 -6.18
C SER A 62 -2.59 -10.21 -5.48
N GLY A 63 -2.83 -10.74 -4.27
CA GLY A 63 -4.05 -10.44 -3.52
C GLY A 63 -4.14 -8.96 -3.12
N LEU A 64 -3.01 -8.33 -2.78
CA LEU A 64 -2.95 -6.91 -2.48
C LEU A 64 -3.14 -6.03 -3.72
N LEU A 65 -2.65 -6.45 -4.89
CA LEU A 65 -2.93 -5.77 -6.15
C LEU A 65 -4.43 -5.81 -6.46
N ASP A 66 -5.06 -6.98 -6.33
CA ASP A 66 -6.49 -7.14 -6.55
C ASP A 66 -7.31 -6.27 -5.58
N TRP A 67 -6.94 -6.26 -4.30
CA TRP A 67 -7.54 -5.38 -3.29
C TRP A 67 -7.38 -3.89 -3.62
N SER A 68 -6.16 -3.47 -4.00
CA SER A 68 -5.87 -2.07 -4.33
C SER A 68 -6.59 -1.60 -5.61
N GLY A 69 -6.88 -2.52 -6.53
CA GLY A 69 -7.69 -2.28 -7.72
C GLY A 69 -9.20 -2.25 -7.43
N HIS A 70 -9.65 -2.93 -6.37
CA HIS A 70 -11.06 -3.05 -5.99
C HIS A 70 -11.62 -1.92 -5.14
N GLY A 71 -10.82 -0.88 -4.83
CA GLY A 71 -11.20 0.25 -3.96
C GLY A 71 -12.34 1.16 -4.46
N ARG A 72 -13.27 0.66 -5.29
CA ARG A 72 -14.48 1.38 -5.69
C ARG A 72 -15.66 0.52 -6.16
N MET A 73 -15.98 -0.57 -5.46
CA MET A 73 -17.35 -1.07 -5.44
C MET A 73 -17.92 -0.91 -4.04
N ASP A 74 -18.22 0.34 -3.68
CA ASP A 74 -19.19 0.62 -2.61
C ASP A 74 -20.52 0.01 -3.02
N THR A 75 -20.78 -1.24 -2.59
CA THR A 75 -22.13 -1.79 -2.51
C THR A 75 -22.85 -1.06 -1.38
N SER A 76 -23.42 0.10 -1.70
CA SER A 76 -24.54 0.65 -0.96
C SER A 76 -25.75 -0.26 -1.21
N TYR A 77 -26.14 -1.03 -0.19
CA TYR A 77 -27.45 -1.68 -0.08
C TYR A 77 -28.22 -1.06 1.07
#